data_AF-A0A1C7H1M9-F1
#
_entry.id   AF-A0A1C7H1M9-F1
#
_cell.length_a   1.000
_cell.length_b   1.000
_cell.length_c   1.000
_cell.angle_alpha   90.00
_cell.angle_beta   90.00
_cell.angle_gamma   90.00
#
_symmetry.space_group_name_H-M   'P 1'
#
loop_
_entity.id
_entity.type
_entity.pdbx_description
1 polymer ?
#
loop_
_entity_poly.entity_id
_entity_poly.type
_entity_poly.pdbx_seq_one_letter_code
_entity_poly.pdbx_strand_id
1 'polypeptide(L)' 'MKKSLITLLLLCTAALVQAATLKGIVKDSSTGEPLTGATVYVKGTTSGAATDLDGRFEITGIKGKECTWMNGWTK' A
#
# COMPACT_ATOMS: atom_id res chain seq x y z
N MET A 1 14.34 32.21 23.44
CA MET A 1 13.39 31.21 23.99
C MET A 1 12.27 30.85 23.01
N LYS A 2 11.50 31.81 22.48
CA LYS A 2 10.43 31.58 21.48
C LYS A 2 10.85 30.88 20.17
N LYS A 3 12.05 31.16 19.65
CA LYS A 3 12.57 30.55 18.40
C LYS A 3 12.90 29.05 18.57
N SER A 4 13.41 28.68 19.75
CA SER A 4 13.74 27.28 20.08
C SER A 4 12.50 26.39 20.18
N LEU A 5 11.37 26.96 20.64
CA LEU A 5 10.09 26.26 20.75
C LEU A 5 9.49 25.98 19.36
N ILE A 6 9.65 26.91 18.41
CA ILE A 6 9.20 26.75 17.02
C ILE A 6 10.04 25.69 16.29
N THR A 7 11.36 25.67 16.50
CA THR A 7 12.25 24.65 15.92
C THR A 7 11.93 23.24 16.44
N LEU A 8 11.62 23.11 17.74
CA LEU A 8 11.25 21.82 18.34
C LEU A 8 9.89 21.31 17.82
N LEU A 9 8.92 22.21 17.63
CA LEU A 9 7.61 21.87 17.09
C LEU A 9 7.67 21.43 15.62
N LEU A 10 8.57 22.02 14.82
CA LEU A 10 8.78 21.65 13.41
C LEU A 10 9.43 20.27 13.25
N LEU A 11 10.25 19.84 14.22
CA LEU A 11 10.93 18.54 14.17
C LEU A 11 9.97 17.38 14.42
N CYS A 12 8.93 17.59 15.22
CA CYS A 12 7.93 16.56 15.53
C CYS A 12 7.04 16.17 14.33
N THR A 13 6.82 17.08 13.38
CA THR A 13 5.94 16.79 12.22
C THR A 13 6.60 15.93 11.15
N ALA A 14 7.94 15.89 11.10
CA ALA A 14 8.69 15.05 10.16
C ALA A 14 8.59 13.55 10.48
N ALA A 15 8.24 13.18 11.73
CA ALA A 15 8.18 11.80 12.18
C ALA A 15 6.89 11.05 11.78
N LEU A 16 5.92 11.72 11.15
CA LEU A 16 4.61 11.12 10.84
C LEU A 16 4.49 10.48 9.46
N VAL A 17 5.60 10.27 8.73
CA VAL A 17 5.58 9.50 7.47
C VAL A 17 5.57 8.01 7.79
N GLN A 18 4.38 7.48 8.11
CA GLN A 18 4.17 6.05 8.32
C GLN A 18 4.02 5.36 6.95
N ALA A 19 4.82 4.33 6.72
CA ALA A 19 4.64 3.45 5.57
C ALA A 19 3.33 2.67 5.72
N ALA A 20 2.44 2.76 4.74
CA ALA A 20 1.23 1.94 4.73
C ALA A 20 1.58 0.51 4.28
N THR A 21 0.95 -0.46 4.94
CA THR A 21 0.99 -1.87 4.53
C THR A 21 -0.34 -2.25 3.90
N LEU A 22 -0.30 -2.71 2.66
CA LEU A 22 -1.46 -3.23 1.94
C LEU A 22 -1.46 -4.76 2.04
N LYS A 23 -2.57 -5.31 2.52
CA LYS A 23 -2.80 -6.76 2.61
C LYS A 23 -4.09 -7.10 1.90
N GLY A 24 -4.12 -8.25 1.24
CA GLY A 24 -5.32 -8.72 0.55
C GLY A 24 -5.20 -10.17 0.11
N ILE A 25 -6.27 -10.66 -0.53
CA ILE A 25 -6.34 -12.00 -1.10
C ILE A 25 -6.72 -11.84 -2.57
N VAL A 26 -5.94 -12.44 -3.46
CA VAL A 26 -6.25 -12.55 -4.89
C VAL A 26 -7.03 -13.83 -5.11
N LYS A 27 -8.18 -13.71 -5.77
CA LYS A 27 -9.03 -14.85 -6.13
C LYS A 27 -9.33 -14.82 -7.62
N ASP A 28 -9.49 -16.00 -8.20
CA ASP A 28 -9.96 -16.16 -9.56
C ASP A 28 -11.42 -15.71 -9.68
N SER A 29 -11.75 -14.99 -10.75
CA SER A 29 -13.10 -14.43 -10.93
C SER A 29 -14.12 -15.47 -11.38
N SER A 30 -13.68 -16.59 -11.96
CA SER A 30 -14.55 -17.64 -12.49
C SER A 30 -14.74 -18.77 -11.48
N THR A 31 -13.70 -19.16 -10.75
CA THR A 31 -13.77 -20.26 -9.77
C THR A 31 -13.90 -19.80 -8.33
N GLY A 32 -13.53 -18.54 -8.02
CA GLY A 32 -13.49 -18.03 -6.65
C GLY A 32 -12.33 -18.58 -5.81
N GLU A 33 -11.45 -19.38 -6.40
CA GLU A 33 -10.32 -20.00 -5.74
C GLU A 33 -9.17 -19.01 -5.54
N PRO A 34 -8.37 -19.14 -4.46
CA PRO A 34 -7.20 -18.30 -4.25
C PRO A 34 -6.16 -18.51 -5.34
N LEU A 35 -5.69 -17.42 -5.93
CA LEU A 35 -4.65 -17.46 -6.97
C LEU A 35 -3.26 -17.40 -6.34
N THR A 36 -2.55 -18.52 -6.38
CA THR A 36 -1.15 -18.63 -5.91
C THR A 36 -0.18 -18.21 -7.01
N GLY A 37 0.92 -17.52 -6.65
CA GLY A 37 1.97 -17.11 -7.59
C GLY A 37 1.57 -15.96 -8.52
N ALA A 38 0.42 -15.33 -8.28
CA ALA A 38 0.03 -14.11 -8.97
C ALA A 38 0.91 -12.94 -8.49
N THR A 39 1.35 -12.09 -9.42
CA THR A 39 2.14 -10.91 -9.07
C THR A 39 1.22 -9.70 -8.90
N VAL A 40 1.18 -9.13 -7.70
CA VAL A 40 0.44 -7.90 -7.38
C VAL A 40 1.42 -6.74 -7.40
N TYR A 41 1.12 -5.72 -8.21
CA TYR A 41 1.92 -4.50 -8.32
C TYR A 41 1.08 -3.27 -7.96
N VAL A 42 1.69 -2.32 -7.26
CA VAL A 42 1.03 -1.06 -6.92
C VAL A 42 1.36 -0.04 -8.01
N LYS A 43 0.33 0.34 -8.79
CA LYS A 43 0.46 1.27 -9.90
C LYS A 43 1.14 2.57 -9.45
N GLY A 44 2.17 2.99 -10.19
CA GLY A 44 2.95 4.19 -9.88
C GLY A 44 4.07 4.00 -8.85
N THR A 45 4.31 2.77 -8.40
CA THR A 45 5.45 2.43 -7.54
C THR A 45 6.23 1.26 -8.13
N THR A 46 7.44 1.03 -7.63
CA THR A 46 8.23 -0.18 -7.89
C THR A 46 7.93 -1.30 -6.90
N SER A 47 6.94 -1.12 -6.02
CA SER A 47 6.56 -2.09 -5.01
C SER A 47 5.57 -3.11 -5.58
N GLY A 48 5.90 -4.39 -5.44
CA GLY A 48 5.03 -5.51 -5.75
C GLY A 48 5.32 -6.71 -4.85
N ALA A 49 4.39 -7.64 -4.80
CA ALA A 49 4.52 -8.90 -4.07
C ALA A 49 3.86 -10.03 -4.86
N ALA A 50 4.43 -11.23 -4.75
CA ALA A 50 3.78 -12.45 -5.24
C ALA A 50 2.77 -12.94 -4.20
N THR A 51 1.71 -13.62 -4.63
CA THR A 51 0.74 -14.24 -3.74
C THR A 51 1.21 -15.60 -3.23
N ASP A 52 0.93 -15.87 -1.96
CA ASP A 52 1.19 -17.14 -1.28
C ASP A 52 0.20 -18.24 -1.69
N LEU A 53 0.35 -19.45 -1.12
CA LEU A 53 -0.52 -20.62 -1.34
C LEU A 53 -2.02 -20.36 -1.08
N ASP A 54 -2.32 -19.42 -0.18
CA ASP A 54 -3.70 -18.99 0.13
C ASP A 54 -4.16 -17.79 -0.70
N GLY A 55 -3.40 -17.40 -1.74
CA GLY A 55 -3.66 -16.20 -2.55
C GLY A 55 -3.41 -14.89 -1.81
N ARG A 56 -2.83 -14.93 -0.61
CA ARG A 56 -2.55 -13.75 0.22
C ARG A 56 -1.35 -12.98 -0.32
N PHE A 57 -1.41 -11.66 -0.26
CA PHE A 57 -0.27 -10.80 -0.55
C PHE A 57 -0.11 -9.74 0.54
N GLU A 58 1.13 -9.31 0.76
CA GLU A 58 1.48 -8.21 1.65
C GLU A 58 2.51 -7.32 0.95
N ILE A 59 2.15 -6.05 0.76
CA ILE A 59 3.04 -5.03 0.18
C ILE A 59 3.25 -3.95 1.25
N THR A 60 4.49 -3.86 1.73
CA THR A 60 4.91 -2.83 2.69
C THR A 60 5.50 -1.63 1.96
N GLY A 61 5.60 -0.49 2.64
CA GLY A 61 6.30 0.67 2.09
C GLY A 61 5.53 1.44 1.03
N ILE A 62 4.20 1.26 0.93
CA ILE A 62 3.39 2.02 -0.02
C ILE A 62 3.30 3.47 0.48
N LYS A 63 3.98 4.36 -0.25
CA LYS A 63 3.89 5.81 -0.04
C LYS A 63 2.72 6.38 -0.85
N GLY A 64 1.50 5.98 -0.49
CA GLY A 64 0.27 6.47 -1.12
C GLY A 64 -0.40 7.51 -0.22
N LYS A 65 -0.53 8.75 -0.70
CA LYS A 65 -1.38 9.77 -0.05
C LYS A 65 -2.87 9.53 -0.33
N GLU A 66 -3.20 8.76 -1.37
CA GLU A 66 -4.57 8.50 -1.82
C GLU A 66 -4.69 7.08 -2.40
N CYS A 67 -5.48 6.20 -1.76
CA CYS A 67 -5.88 4.93 -2.34
C CYS A 67 -7.13 5.16 -3.19
N THR A 68 -6.96 5.73 -4.38
CA THR A 68 -8.09 5.96 -5.29
C THR A 68 -8.49 4.64 -5.94
N TRP A 69 -9.68 4.15 -5.62
CA TRP A 69 -10.34 3.08 -6.37
C TRP A 69 -10.64 3.60 -7.79
N MET A 70 -9.72 3.42 -8.73
CA MET A 70 -10.01 3.62 -10.15
C MET A 70 -10.88 2.45 -10.62
N ASN A 71 -12.20 2.59 -10.51
CA ASN A 71 -13.18 1.71 -11.13
C ASN A 71 -13.21 1.92 -12.65
N GLY A 72 -12.06 1.75 -13.32
CA GLY A 72 -11.87 1.95 -14.75
C GLY A 72 -12.11 0.70 -15.60
N TRP A 73 -12.78 -0.33 -15.07
CA TRP A 73 -13.20 -1.51 -15.84
C TRP A 73 -14.73 -1.57 -15.89
N THR A 74 -15.35 -0.56 -16.51
CA THR A 74 -16.69 -0.72 -17.07
C THR A 74 -16.66 -0.22 -18.51
N LYS A 75 -16.66 -1.20 -19.43
CA LYS A 75 -16.61 -1.13 -20.91
C LYS A 75 -15.29 -0.74 -21.56
#